data_AF-A0AAV1UXS8-F1
#
_entry.id   AF-A0AAV1UXS8-F1
#
_cell.length_a   1.000
_cell.length_b   1.000
_cell.length_c   1.000
_cell.angle_alpha   90.00
_cell.angle_beta   90.00
_cell.angle_gamma   90.00
#
_symmetry.space_group_name_H-M   'P 1'
#
loop_
_entity.id
_entity.type
_entity.pdbx_description
1 polymer ?
#
loop_
_entity_poly.entity_id
_entity_poly.type
_entity_poly.pdbx_seq_one_letter_code
_entity_poly.pdbx_strand_id
1 'polypeptide(L)'
;MYEGIDNLKSLYDRAGKTFSGGLYVAQDVPRRTAQPDPVRQSSVGSGAPKYPRTGDNCATRRDNSSDVRSRRGGSTAAQPDSAGHRESPLMEVEEEGRRYPHNCGEACVPESFFDRVTQTLRGDLEHERDRRLQLADTVSRHRAEFAFAQLENERALTYLRDELRVAGGIVDRSRAEITALQTLVDAHHREHKVLCEMLERKGVLHRKKQRTDGTD
;
A
#
# COMPACT_ATOMS: atom_id res chain seq x y z
N MET A 1 38.92 -12.81 -16.58
CA MET A 1 38.01 -13.86 -17.11
C MET A 1 36.59 -13.49 -16.71
N TYR A 2 35.88 -12.77 -17.59
CA TYR A 2 34.45 -12.50 -17.50
C TYR A 2 33.86 -12.84 -18.88
N GLU A 3 33.77 -14.13 -19.19
CA GLU A 3 32.99 -14.65 -20.30
C GLU A 3 31.56 -14.83 -19.79
N GLY A 4 30.65 -13.92 -20.12
CA GLY A 4 29.26 -14.04 -19.62
C GLY A 4 28.30 -12.91 -20.01
N ILE A 5 28.75 -11.87 -20.70
CA ILE A 5 27.91 -10.71 -21.05
C ILE A 5 27.54 -10.68 -22.55
N ASP A 6 28.18 -11.50 -23.38
CA ASP A 6 28.00 -11.46 -24.84
C ASP A 6 26.64 -11.98 -25.33
N ASN A 7 25.78 -12.46 -24.42
CA ASN A 7 24.55 -13.15 -24.82
C ASN A 7 23.25 -12.48 -24.40
N LEU A 8 23.28 -11.21 -23.97
CA LEU A 8 22.04 -10.49 -23.67
C LEU A 8 21.19 -10.28 -24.94
N LYS A 9 21.85 -10.07 -26.08
CA LYS A 9 21.20 -9.83 -27.37
C LYS A 9 20.53 -11.11 -27.92
N SER A 10 21.20 -12.26 -27.87
CA SER A 10 20.61 -13.54 -28.29
C SER A 10 19.46 -14.00 -27.39
N LEU A 11 19.43 -13.58 -26.12
CA LEU A 11 18.32 -13.85 -25.20
C LEU A 11 17.04 -13.13 -25.65
N TYR A 12 17.18 -11.92 -26.21
CA TYR A 12 16.07 -11.18 -26.80
C TYR A 12 15.62 -11.78 -28.14
N ASP A 13 16.55 -12.21 -29.00
CA ASP A 13 16.21 -12.81 -30.30
C ASP A 13 15.49 -14.17 -30.16
N ARG A 14 15.80 -14.97 -29.13
CA ARG A 14 15.12 -16.25 -28.86
C ARG A 14 13.67 -16.09 -28.37
N ALA A 15 13.32 -14.94 -27.82
CA ALA A 15 11.99 -14.70 -27.25
C ALA A 15 10.93 -14.33 -28.29
N GLY A 16 11.28 -14.18 -29.57
CA GLY A 16 10.33 -13.85 -30.65
C GLY A 16 9.61 -12.51 -30.47
N LYS A 17 10.08 -11.65 -29.55
CA LYS A 17 9.48 -10.35 -29.23
C LYS A 17 10.10 -9.30 -30.12
N THR A 18 9.53 -9.12 -31.31
CA THR A 18 9.75 -7.90 -32.09
C THR A 18 9.19 -6.71 -31.31
N PHE A 19 10.05 -5.78 -30.90
CA PHE A 19 9.62 -4.45 -30.49
C PHE A 19 9.05 -3.75 -31.72
N SER A 20 7.72 -3.70 -31.84
CA SER A 20 7.08 -2.71 -32.71
C SER A 20 7.30 -1.35 -32.07
N GLY A 21 8.45 -0.74 -32.40
CA GLY A 21 8.71 0.67 -32.22
C GLY A 21 7.68 1.45 -33.03
N GLY A 22 6.56 1.77 -32.40
CA GLY A 22 5.59 2.73 -32.89
C GLY A 22 6.27 4.10 -32.95
N LEU A 23 6.75 4.44 -34.14
CA LEU A 23 7.21 5.78 -34.49
C LEU A 23 6.05 6.76 -34.26
N TYR A 24 6.14 7.57 -33.21
CA TYR A 24 5.35 8.78 -33.11
C TYR A 24 5.86 9.76 -34.17
N VAL A 25 5.17 9.78 -35.31
CA VAL A 25 5.31 10.78 -36.35
C VAL A 25 4.93 12.14 -35.75
N ALA A 26 5.89 13.05 -35.78
CA ALA A 26 5.74 14.44 -35.42
C ALA A 26 4.69 15.11 -36.32
N GLN A 27 3.70 15.77 -35.71
CA GLN A 27 2.96 16.84 -36.38
C GLN A 27 3.51 18.18 -35.90
N ASP A 28 4.18 18.84 -36.84
CA ASP A 28 4.60 20.24 -36.78
C ASP A 28 3.42 21.15 -36.43
N VAL A 29 3.54 21.86 -35.31
CA VAL A 29 2.77 23.09 -35.07
C VAL A 29 3.77 24.23 -34.86
N PRO A 30 3.80 25.23 -35.76
CA PRO A 30 4.68 26.37 -35.61
C PRO A 30 4.01 27.42 -34.72
N ARG A 31 4.53 27.67 -33.51
CA ARG A 31 4.17 28.89 -32.76
C ARG A 31 5.41 29.63 -32.24
N ARG A 32 5.52 30.82 -32.81
CA ARG A 32 6.51 31.88 -32.67
C ARG A 32 6.75 32.33 -31.22
N THR A 33 8.03 32.45 -30.91
CA THR A 33 8.72 33.53 -30.17
C THR A 33 7.87 34.53 -29.36
N ALA A 34 8.16 34.64 -28.07
CA ALA A 34 8.53 35.91 -27.41
C ALA A 34 9.05 35.64 -25.98
N GLN A 35 10.31 35.99 -25.75
CA GLN A 35 10.97 36.14 -24.45
C GLN A 35 10.29 37.28 -23.65
N PRO A 36 10.42 37.36 -22.31
CA PRO A 36 11.56 38.11 -21.77
C PRO A 36 12.17 37.55 -20.47
N ASP A 37 13.45 37.89 -20.28
CA ASP A 37 14.28 37.65 -19.09
C ASP A 37 13.66 38.14 -17.76
N PRO A 38 13.90 37.41 -16.65
CA PRO A 38 13.91 38.01 -15.33
C PRO A 38 15.32 38.46 -14.96
N VAL A 39 15.57 39.75 -15.13
CA VAL A 39 16.54 40.50 -14.31
C VAL A 39 16.14 40.34 -12.85
N ARG A 40 17.00 39.72 -12.03
CA ARG A 40 17.07 40.01 -10.58
C ARG A 40 18.50 40.03 -10.09
N GLN A 41 19.03 41.25 -10.04
CA GLN A 41 19.98 41.65 -9.01
C GLN A 41 19.26 41.69 -7.66
N SER A 42 19.81 41.05 -6.63
CA SER A 42 20.00 41.63 -5.28
C SER A 42 20.70 40.61 -4.38
N SER A 43 22.02 40.76 -4.29
CA SER A 43 22.82 40.26 -3.17
C SER A 43 22.83 41.36 -2.11
N VAL A 44 22.13 41.12 -1.00
CA VAL A 44 22.24 41.89 0.23
C VAL A 44 22.42 40.88 1.35
N GLY A 45 23.52 41.05 2.08
CA GLY A 45 23.95 40.15 3.12
C GLY A 45 23.35 40.47 4.49
N SER A 46 23.91 39.76 5.46
CA SER A 46 23.97 40.12 6.87
C SER A 46 22.68 39.95 7.68
N GLY A 47 22.66 38.90 8.51
CA GLY A 47 21.79 38.84 9.68
C GLY A 47 21.70 37.45 10.29
N ALA A 48 22.69 37.05 11.09
CA ALA A 48 22.61 35.85 11.93
C ALA A 48 21.48 35.98 12.97
N PRO A 49 20.62 34.96 13.19
CA PRO A 49 19.78 34.93 14.38
C PRO A 49 20.54 34.27 15.53
N LYS A 50 21.09 35.11 16.41
CA LYS A 50 21.46 34.72 17.77
C LYS A 50 20.18 34.64 18.61
N TYR A 51 19.78 33.45 19.04
CA TYR A 51 19.00 33.32 20.26
C TYR A 51 19.40 32.05 21.02
N PRO A 52 19.74 32.19 22.30
CA PRO A 52 19.25 31.26 23.29
C PRO A 52 18.37 32.00 24.31
N ARG A 53 17.41 31.25 24.85
CA ARG A 53 17.13 31.10 26.28
C ARG A 53 15.67 31.35 26.71
N THR A 54 15.11 30.27 27.27
CA THR A 54 14.18 30.19 28.40
C THR A 54 12.82 30.88 28.26
N GLY A 55 11.81 30.04 28.09
CA GLY A 55 10.44 30.30 28.56
C GLY A 55 9.90 29.02 29.19
N ASP A 56 10.09 28.89 30.51
CA ASP A 56 9.31 27.97 31.33
C ASP A 56 7.84 28.38 31.25
N ASN A 57 6.97 27.50 30.75
CA ASN A 57 5.53 27.63 30.93
C ASN A 57 5.00 26.33 31.54
N CYS A 58 4.80 26.41 32.85
CA CYS A 58 4.18 25.41 33.68
C CYS A 58 2.70 25.20 33.32
N ALA A 59 2.31 23.93 33.37
CA ALA A 59 1.04 23.43 33.88
C ALA A 59 -0.27 23.94 33.23
N THR A 60 -0.83 23.10 32.34
CA THR A 60 -2.26 22.76 32.45
C THR A 60 -2.46 21.27 32.19
N ARG A 61 -2.43 20.54 33.29
CA ARG A 61 -3.05 19.23 33.48
C ARG A 61 -4.46 19.22 32.89
N ARG A 62 -4.68 18.47 31.83
CA ARG A 62 -6.01 17.97 31.46
C ARG A 62 -5.89 16.53 31.00
N ASP A 63 -6.16 15.67 31.96
CA ASP A 63 -6.41 14.25 31.83
C ASP A 63 -7.50 14.03 30.78
N ASN A 64 -7.15 13.48 29.63
CA ASN A 64 -8.10 12.85 28.70
C ASN A 64 -7.58 11.46 28.36
N SER A 65 -7.73 10.57 29.34
CA SER A 65 -7.92 9.14 29.12
C SER A 65 -8.97 8.96 28.02
N SER A 66 -8.56 8.38 26.90
CA SER A 66 -9.47 7.62 26.06
C SER A 66 -8.90 6.23 25.93
N ASP A 67 -9.27 5.41 26.92
CA ASP A 67 -9.38 3.96 26.80
C ASP A 67 -10.23 3.62 25.58
N VAL A 68 -9.61 3.59 24.40
CA VAL A 68 -10.13 2.81 23.29
C VAL A 68 -9.91 1.36 23.67
N ARG A 69 -10.95 0.80 24.29
CA ARG A 69 -11.21 -0.64 24.40
C ARG A 69 -11.09 -1.26 23.01
N SER A 70 -9.87 -1.62 22.60
CA SER A 70 -9.66 -2.59 21.55
C SER A 70 -10.22 -3.89 22.10
N ARG A 71 -11.40 -4.24 21.57
CA ARG A 71 -12.12 -5.46 21.85
C ARG A 71 -11.18 -6.61 21.56
N ARG A 72 -10.52 -7.10 22.61
CA ARG A 72 -10.03 -8.46 22.73
C ARG A 72 -11.26 -9.33 22.51
N GLY A 73 -11.46 -9.71 21.25
CA GLY A 73 -12.46 -10.68 20.85
C GLY A 73 -12.16 -11.95 21.63
N GLY A 74 -12.95 -12.16 22.68
CA GLY A 74 -13.07 -13.46 23.31
C GLY A 74 -13.64 -14.41 22.28
N SER A 75 -12.76 -15.11 21.56
CA SER A 75 -13.09 -16.44 21.10
C SER A 75 -12.94 -17.35 22.30
N THR A 76 -14.09 -17.66 22.89
CA THR A 76 -14.32 -18.84 23.72
C THR A 76 -13.98 -20.07 22.88
N ALA A 77 -12.69 -20.39 22.77
CA ALA A 77 -12.30 -21.76 22.53
C ALA A 77 -12.44 -22.43 23.89
N ALA A 78 -13.52 -23.20 24.03
CA ALA A 78 -13.68 -24.18 25.07
C ALA A 78 -12.33 -24.85 25.30
N GLN A 79 -11.86 -24.88 26.56
CA GLN A 79 -10.84 -25.84 26.92
C GLN A 79 -11.40 -27.20 26.49
N PRO A 80 -10.66 -27.99 25.69
CA PRO A 80 -10.95 -29.40 25.62
C PRO A 80 -10.88 -29.87 27.06
N ASP A 81 -12.03 -30.30 27.58
CA ASP A 81 -12.07 -31.08 28.79
C ASP A 81 -10.94 -32.08 28.69
N SER A 82 -10.08 -32.01 29.71
CA SER A 82 -9.10 -33.01 30.06
C SER A 82 -9.83 -34.34 30.17
N ALA A 83 -10.10 -34.96 29.01
CA ALA A 83 -10.64 -36.28 28.88
C ALA A 83 -9.67 -37.19 29.60
N GLY A 84 -10.20 -37.79 30.66
CA GLY A 84 -9.45 -38.39 31.73
C GLY A 84 -8.29 -39.21 31.22
N HIS A 85 -7.23 -39.20 32.03
CA HIS A 85 -6.35 -40.34 32.16
C HIS A 85 -7.23 -41.59 32.27
N ARG A 86 -7.49 -42.23 31.13
CA ARG A 86 -7.79 -43.65 31.08
C ARG A 86 -6.49 -44.28 31.56
N GLU A 87 -6.38 -44.39 32.88
CA GLU A 87 -5.67 -45.49 33.51
C GLU A 87 -6.14 -46.72 32.75
N SER A 88 -5.30 -47.15 31.82
CA SER A 88 -5.47 -48.45 31.20
C SER A 88 -5.44 -49.40 32.38
N PRO A 89 -6.46 -50.23 32.61
CA PRO A 89 -6.36 -51.28 33.60
C PRO A 89 -5.07 -52.01 33.25
N LEU A 90 -4.13 -52.00 34.19
CA LEU A 90 -3.03 -52.94 34.18
C LEU A 90 -3.75 -54.28 34.14
N MET A 91 -3.87 -54.87 32.95
CA MET A 91 -4.25 -56.26 32.87
C MET A 91 -3.20 -56.97 33.71
N GLU A 92 -3.61 -57.45 34.88
CA GLU A 92 -3.13 -58.73 35.39
C GLU A 92 -3.34 -59.72 34.26
N VAL A 93 -2.37 -59.74 33.36
CA VAL A 93 -2.07 -60.90 32.56
C VAL A 93 -1.70 -61.92 33.62
N GLU A 94 -2.68 -62.75 33.98
CA GLU A 94 -2.43 -64.04 34.59
C GLU A 94 -1.20 -64.60 33.91
N GLU A 95 -0.19 -64.85 34.74
CA GLU A 95 1.07 -65.47 34.39
C GLU A 95 0.79 -66.92 33.97
N GLU A 96 0.05 -67.10 32.88
CA GLU A 96 -0.05 -68.37 32.19
C GLU A 96 1.32 -68.56 31.57
N GLY A 97 2.15 -69.31 32.31
CA GLY A 97 3.52 -69.67 32.02
C GLY A 97 3.72 -70.24 30.63
N ARG A 98 3.67 -69.37 29.62
CA ARG A 98 4.29 -69.59 28.34
C ARG A 98 5.75 -69.29 28.57
N ARG A 99 6.42 -70.35 29.01
CA ARG A 99 7.85 -70.57 28.92
C ARG A 99 8.36 -69.81 27.70
N TYR A 100 8.91 -68.62 27.90
CA TYR A 100 9.88 -68.10 26.97
C TYR A 100 10.91 -69.21 26.86
N PRO A 101 11.22 -69.71 25.66
CA PRO A 101 12.26 -70.71 25.52
C PRO A 101 13.53 -70.03 25.99
N HIS A 102 13.87 -70.27 27.25
CA HIS A 102 15.14 -69.94 27.88
C HIS A 102 16.16 -70.95 27.38
N ASN A 103 16.26 -71.04 26.06
CA ASN A 103 17.31 -71.70 25.33
C ASN A 103 17.97 -70.57 24.55
N CYS A 104 18.86 -69.86 25.23
CA CYS A 104 19.92 -69.11 24.56
C CYS A 104 20.84 -70.12 23.87
N GLY A 105 20.36 -70.75 22.80
CA GLY A 105 21.24 -71.04 21.68
C GLY A 105 21.44 -69.70 20.98
N GLU A 106 22.69 -69.36 20.66
CA GLU A 106 23.08 -68.18 19.89
C GLU A 106 22.37 -68.16 18.53
N ALA A 107 21.09 -67.79 18.51
CA ALA A 107 20.38 -67.42 17.32
C ALA A 107 20.86 -66.01 16.99
N CYS A 108 22.02 -65.93 16.30
CA CYS A 108 22.45 -64.73 15.61
C CYS A 108 21.23 -64.12 14.93
N VAL A 109 20.84 -62.91 15.33
CA VAL A 109 19.91 -62.12 14.52
C VAL A 109 20.49 -62.13 13.11
N PRO A 110 19.77 -62.68 12.11
CA PRO A 110 20.36 -62.90 10.81
C PRO A 110 20.80 -61.55 10.27
N GLU A 111 22.06 -61.45 9.85
CA GLU A 111 22.72 -60.22 9.37
C GLU A 111 21.84 -59.50 8.32
N SER A 112 21.07 -60.28 7.55
CA SER A 112 20.05 -59.82 6.59
C SER A 112 18.93 -58.94 7.17
N PHE A 113 18.66 -58.99 8.47
CA PHE A 113 17.66 -58.14 9.12
C PHE A 113 18.13 -56.69 9.19
N PHE A 114 19.38 -56.47 9.60
CA PHE A 114 19.95 -55.12 9.70
C PHE A 114 20.12 -54.48 8.33
N ASP A 115 20.49 -55.27 7.32
CA ASP A 115 20.55 -54.81 5.93
C ASP A 115 19.19 -54.32 5.44
N ARG A 116 18.12 -55.10 5.69
CA ARG A 116 16.76 -54.72 5.31
C ARG A 116 16.30 -53.44 6.02
N VAL A 117 16.53 -53.33 7.32
CA VAL A 117 16.18 -52.12 8.08
C VAL A 117 16.95 -50.91 7.55
N THR A 118 18.24 -51.07 7.28
CA THR A 118 19.09 -50.00 6.74
C THR A 118 18.63 -49.56 5.35
N GLN A 119 18.26 -50.52 4.49
CA GLN A 119 17.73 -50.22 3.15
C GLN A 119 16.40 -49.47 3.21
N THR A 120 15.49 -49.87 4.09
CA THR A 120 14.22 -49.16 4.32
C THR A 120 14.47 -47.73 4.80
N LEU A 121 15.29 -47.55 5.83
CA LEU A 121 15.62 -46.23 6.38
C LEU A 121 16.27 -45.31 5.33
N ARG A 122 17.13 -45.86 4.46
CA ARG A 122 17.70 -45.11 3.35
C ARG A 122 16.61 -44.61 2.39
N GLY A 123 15.69 -45.47 2.00
CA GLY A 123 14.57 -45.10 1.13
C GLY A 123 13.67 -44.03 1.75
N ASP A 124 13.34 -44.17 3.05
CA ASP A 124 12.52 -43.19 3.77
C ASP A 124 13.20 -41.82 3.86
N LEU A 125 14.53 -41.80 4.10
CA LEU A 125 15.30 -40.56 4.14
C LEU A 125 15.40 -39.87 2.78
N GLU A 126 15.59 -40.64 1.70
CA GLU A 126 15.59 -40.12 0.33
C GLU A 126 14.21 -39.54 -0.03
N HIS A 127 13.14 -40.26 0.28
CA HIS A 127 11.78 -39.79 0.05
C HIS A 127 11.45 -38.49 0.83
N GLU A 128 11.80 -38.43 2.11
CA GLU A 128 11.57 -37.23 2.93
C GLU A 128 12.45 -36.06 2.46
N ARG A 129 13.68 -36.32 1.99
CA ARG A 129 14.53 -35.29 1.37
C ARG A 129 13.86 -34.71 0.13
N ASP A 130 13.35 -35.56 -0.77
CA ASP A 130 12.68 -35.10 -2.00
C ASP A 130 11.41 -34.32 -1.68
N ARG A 131 10.61 -34.79 -0.72
CA ARG A 131 9.41 -34.08 -0.25
C ARG A 131 9.76 -32.69 0.29
N ARG A 132 10.83 -32.56 1.08
CA ARG A 132 11.29 -31.27 1.62
C ARG A 132 11.76 -30.33 0.52
N LEU A 133 12.46 -30.83 -0.49
CA LEU A 133 12.88 -30.02 -1.64
C LEU A 133 11.67 -29.48 -2.40
N GLN A 134 10.69 -30.33 -2.71
CA GLN A 134 9.45 -29.91 -3.37
C GLN A 134 8.67 -28.87 -2.55
N LEU A 135 8.63 -29.03 -1.22
CA LEU A 135 8.00 -28.05 -0.33
C LEU A 135 8.77 -26.72 -0.34
N ALA A 136 10.10 -26.76 -0.26
CA ALA A 136 10.93 -25.57 -0.31
C ALA A 136 10.76 -24.78 -1.62
N ASP A 137 10.66 -25.49 -2.75
CA ASP A 137 10.39 -24.90 -4.07
C ASP A 137 9.01 -24.25 -4.11
N THR A 138 7.99 -24.92 -3.58
CA THR A 138 6.61 -24.40 -3.53
C THR A 138 6.51 -23.14 -2.68
N VAL A 139 7.12 -23.16 -1.48
CA VAL A 139 7.19 -21.98 -0.59
C VAL A 139 7.94 -20.83 -1.27
N SER A 140 9.05 -21.13 -1.96
CA SER A 140 9.83 -20.12 -2.68
C SER A 140 9.03 -19.48 -3.81
N ARG A 141 8.24 -20.27 -4.56
CA ARG A 141 7.35 -19.78 -5.61
C ARG A 141 6.26 -18.86 -5.04
N HIS A 142 5.55 -19.29 -4.00
CA HIS A 142 4.52 -18.46 -3.38
C HIS A 142 5.08 -17.17 -2.77
N ARG A 143 6.27 -17.22 -2.18
CA ARG A 143 6.94 -16.02 -1.68
C ARG A 143 7.25 -15.04 -2.81
N ALA A 144 7.70 -15.53 -3.97
CA ALA A 144 7.94 -14.70 -5.15
C ALA A 144 6.63 -14.10 -5.69
N GLU A 145 5.59 -14.91 -5.86
CA GLU A 145 4.24 -14.46 -6.29
C GLU A 145 3.70 -13.36 -5.37
N PHE A 146 3.82 -13.55 -4.05
CA PHE A 146 3.43 -12.54 -3.08
C PHE A 146 4.23 -11.24 -3.22
N ALA A 147 5.55 -11.32 -3.39
CA ALA A 147 6.39 -10.15 -3.58
C ALA A 147 6.05 -9.38 -4.88
N PHE A 148 5.72 -10.09 -5.97
CA PHE A 148 5.27 -9.47 -7.21
C PHE A 148 3.92 -8.78 -7.04
N ALA A 149 2.94 -9.44 -6.41
CA ALA A 149 1.64 -8.83 -6.13
C ALA A 149 1.77 -7.59 -5.24
N GLN A 150 2.67 -7.62 -4.25
CA GLN A 150 2.96 -6.46 -3.41
C GLN A 150 3.52 -5.29 -4.23
N LEU A 151 4.49 -5.56 -5.12
CA LEU A 151 5.08 -4.54 -5.99
C LEU A 151 4.06 -3.92 -6.95
N GLU A 152 3.17 -4.74 -7.53
CA GLU A 152 2.09 -4.26 -8.40
C GLU A 152 1.11 -3.35 -7.65
N ASN A 153 0.74 -3.73 -6.42
CA ASN A 153 -0.10 -2.90 -5.56
C ASN A 153 0.57 -1.55 -5.23
N GLU A 154 1.86 -1.56 -4.89
CA GLU A 154 2.60 -0.32 -4.61
C GLU A 154 2.68 0.61 -5.82
N ARG A 155 2.89 0.04 -7.02
CA ARG A 155 2.85 0.79 -8.29
C ARG A 155 1.47 1.38 -8.55
N ALA A 156 0.41 0.60 -8.39
CA ALA A 156 -0.96 1.06 -8.58
C ALA A 156 -1.34 2.19 -7.60
N LEU A 157 -0.95 2.06 -6.32
CA LEU A 157 -1.16 3.10 -5.32
C LEU A 157 -0.39 4.39 -5.64
N THR A 158 0.84 4.26 -6.14
CA THR A 158 1.64 5.41 -6.57
C THR A 158 0.99 6.12 -7.75
N TYR A 159 0.52 5.36 -8.75
CA TYR A 159 -0.23 5.88 -9.89
C TYR A 159 -1.48 6.66 -9.45
N LEU A 160 -2.31 6.07 -8.58
CA LEU A 160 -3.52 6.73 -8.08
C LEU A 160 -3.21 8.01 -7.29
N ARG A 161 -2.12 8.02 -6.53
CA ARG A 161 -1.68 9.22 -5.79
C ARG A 161 -1.28 10.34 -6.75
N ASP A 162 -0.58 10.02 -7.83
CA ASP A 162 -0.18 10.99 -8.85
C ASP A 162 -1.40 11.53 -9.62
N GLU A 163 -2.33 10.67 -9.99
CA GLU A 163 -3.59 11.06 -10.63
C GLU A 163 -4.41 11.99 -9.73
N LEU A 164 -4.53 11.66 -8.43
CA LEU A 164 -5.22 12.50 -7.46
C LEU A 164 -4.56 13.87 -7.30
N ARG A 165 -3.23 13.93 -7.32
CA ARG A 165 -2.48 15.20 -7.29
C ARG A 165 -2.78 16.06 -8.52
N VAL A 166 -2.83 15.47 -9.72
CA VAL A 166 -3.17 16.19 -10.95
C VAL A 166 -4.62 16.69 -10.90
N ALA A 167 -5.56 15.83 -10.52
CA ALA A 167 -6.97 16.19 -10.38
C ALA A 167 -7.17 17.32 -9.35
N GLY A 168 -6.48 17.26 -8.21
CA GLY A 168 -6.48 18.33 -7.21
C GLY A 168 -6.02 19.67 -7.79
N GLY A 169 -4.92 19.68 -8.55
CA GLY A 169 -4.44 20.89 -9.22
C GLY A 169 -5.42 21.47 -10.25
N ILE A 170 -6.19 20.61 -10.93
CA ILE A 170 -7.25 21.05 -11.85
C ILE A 170 -8.40 21.70 -11.05
N VAL A 171 -8.84 21.08 -9.95
CA VAL A 171 -9.89 21.61 -9.09
C VAL A 171 -9.51 22.98 -8.52
N ASP A 172 -8.27 23.13 -8.03
CA ASP A 172 -7.80 24.40 -7.49
C ASP A 172 -7.77 25.50 -8.55
N ARG A 173 -7.34 25.18 -9.78
CA ARG A 173 -7.38 26.12 -10.91
C ARG A 173 -8.81 26.54 -11.24
N SER A 174 -9.72 25.58 -11.39
CA SER A 174 -11.13 25.87 -11.67
C SER A 174 -11.76 26.72 -10.57
N ARG A 175 -11.42 26.46 -9.30
CA ARG A 175 -11.87 27.27 -8.17
C ARG A 175 -11.38 28.71 -8.26
N ALA A 176 -10.11 28.91 -8.61
CA ALA A 176 -9.55 30.26 -8.81
C ALA A 176 -10.25 31.01 -9.96
N GLU A 177 -10.55 30.33 -11.06
CA GLU A 177 -11.30 30.90 -12.19
C GLU A 177 -12.73 31.30 -11.79
N ILE A 178 -13.44 30.44 -11.04
CA ILE A 178 -14.78 30.77 -10.52
C ILE A 178 -14.73 32.01 -9.64
N THR A 179 -13.76 32.10 -8.73
CA THR A 179 -13.60 33.28 -7.88
C THR A 179 -13.31 34.54 -8.71
N ALA A 180 -12.46 34.46 -9.72
CA ALA A 180 -12.20 35.59 -10.62
C ALA A 180 -13.48 36.04 -11.35
N LEU A 181 -14.26 35.10 -11.90
CA LEU A 181 -15.53 35.41 -12.56
C LEU A 181 -16.55 36.03 -11.61
N GLN A 182 -16.65 35.55 -10.37
CA GLN A 182 -17.51 36.15 -9.35
C GLN A 182 -17.14 37.61 -9.08
N THR A 183 -15.84 37.90 -8.92
CA THR A 183 -15.39 39.28 -8.70
C THR A 183 -15.71 40.20 -9.88
N LEU A 184 -15.64 39.69 -11.11
CA LEU A 184 -15.99 40.44 -12.32
C LEU A 184 -17.50 40.73 -12.39
N VAL A 185 -18.34 39.72 -12.10
CA VAL A 185 -19.80 39.89 -12.04
C VAL A 185 -20.18 40.93 -10.99
N ASP A 186 -19.55 40.88 -9.81
CA ASP A 186 -19.79 41.85 -8.74
C ASP A 186 -19.38 43.27 -9.16
N ALA A 187 -18.25 43.42 -9.85
CA ALA A 187 -17.81 44.71 -10.38
C ALA A 187 -18.82 45.27 -11.39
N HIS A 188 -19.23 44.46 -12.37
CA HIS A 188 -20.23 44.86 -13.37
C HIS A 188 -21.57 45.20 -12.73
N HIS A 189 -22.00 44.45 -11.71
CA HIS A 189 -23.22 44.75 -10.97
C HIS A 189 -23.15 46.12 -10.28
N ARG A 190 -22.01 46.47 -9.67
CA ARG A 190 -21.80 47.80 -9.06
C ARG A 190 -21.82 48.91 -10.12
N GLU A 191 -21.18 48.72 -11.26
CA GLU A 191 -21.19 49.68 -12.37
C GLU A 191 -22.59 49.91 -12.91
N HIS A 192 -23.33 48.82 -13.17
CA HIS A 192 -24.71 48.89 -13.64
C HIS A 192 -25.61 49.63 -12.62
N LYS A 193 -25.44 49.36 -11.32
CA LYS A 193 -26.15 50.07 -10.26
C LYS A 193 -25.88 51.59 -10.31
N VAL A 194 -24.62 52.00 -10.43
CA VAL A 194 -24.24 53.41 -10.52
C VAL A 194 -24.85 54.07 -11.77
N LEU A 195 -24.84 53.39 -12.91
CA LEU A 195 -25.44 53.89 -14.14
C LEU A 195 -26.96 54.09 -14.00
N CYS A 196 -27.67 53.12 -13.41
CA CYS A 196 -29.09 53.23 -13.13
C CYS A 196 -29.39 54.45 -12.24
N GLU A 197 -28.65 54.62 -11.14
CA GLU A 197 -28.82 55.77 -10.25
C GLU A 197 -28.59 57.11 -10.98
N MET A 198 -27.60 57.19 -11.88
CA MET A 198 -27.37 58.39 -12.69
C MET A 198 -28.53 58.70 -13.65
N LEU A 199 -29.08 57.67 -14.32
CA LEU A 199 -30.19 57.83 -15.25
C LEU A 199 -31.50 58.22 -14.54
N GLU A 200 -31.74 57.68 -13.35
CA GLU A 200 -32.86 58.09 -12.49
C GLU A 200 -32.73 59.56 -12.07
N ARG A 201 -31.54 60.00 -11.63
CA ARG A 201 -31.28 61.41 -11.24
C ARG A 201 -31.47 62.38 -12.40
N LYS A 202 -31.16 61.96 -13.62
CA LYS A 202 -31.37 62.77 -14.84
C LYS A 202 -32.82 62.76 -15.33
N GLY A 203 -33.73 62.04 -14.67
CA GLY A 203 -35.14 61.92 -15.08
C GLY A 203 -35.37 61.07 -16.33
N VAL A 204 -34.33 60.41 -16.86
CA VAL A 204 -34.42 59.56 -18.05
C VAL A 204 -35.19 58.28 -17.74
N LEU A 205 -34.97 57.71 -16.54
CA LEU A 205 -35.76 56.60 -16.04
C LEU A 205 -36.77 57.11 -15.01
N HIS A 206 -38.05 56.90 -15.28
CA HIS A 206 -39.09 57.17 -14.30
C HIS A 206 -39.09 56.07 -13.25
N ARG A 207 -38.80 56.44 -12.00
CA ARG A 207 -38.92 55.55 -10.85
C ARG A 207 -40.37 55.07 -10.78
N LYS A 208 -40.63 53.82 -11.20
CA LYS A 208 -41.92 53.18 -10.95
C LYS A 208 -42.10 53.17 -9.44
N LYS A 209 -42.98 54.05 -8.93
CA LYS A 209 -43.43 53.98 -7.54
C LYS A 209 -44.04 52.58 -7.39
N GLN A 210 -43.39 51.72 -6.60
CA GLN A 210 -44.06 50.52 -6.12
C GLN A 210 -45.31 51.01 -5.38
N ARG A 211 -46.49 50.78 -5.98
CA ARG A 211 -47.74 50.87 -5.23
C ARG A 211 -47.67 49.75 -4.21
N THR A 212 -47.33 50.10 -2.98
CA THR A 212 -47.74 49.32 -1.82
C THR A 212 -49.25 49.47 -1.72
N ASP A 213 -49.97 48.63 -2.46
CA ASP A 213 -51.39 48.40 -2.20
C ASP A 213 -51.45 47.62 -0.88
N GLY A 214 -51.61 48.36 0.22
CA GLY A 214 -51.98 47.80 1.51
C GLY A 214 -53.34 47.14 1.35
N THR A 215 -53.37 45.81 1.41
CA THR A 215 -54.59 45.04 1.58
C THR A 215 -54.62 44.62 3.03
N ASP A 216 -55.38 45.39 3.82
CA ASP A 216 -55.96 44.95 5.09
C ASP A 216 -57.09 43.93 4.82
#